data_AF-A0A6J7ELI4-F1
#
_entry.id   AF-A0A6J7ELI4-F1
#
_cell.length_a   1.000
_cell.length_b   1.000
_cell.length_c   1.000
_cell.angle_alpha   90.00
_cell.angle_beta   90.00
_cell.angle_gamma   90.00
#
_symmetry.space_group_name_H-M   'P 1'
#
loop_
_entity.id
_entity.type
_entity.pdbx_description
1 polymer ?
#
loop_
_entity_poly.entity_id
_entity_poly.type
_entity_poly.pdbx_seq_one_letter_code
_entity_poly.pdbx_strand_id
1 'polypeptide(L)'
;MDEVQDLTPMELRSVARRSLNGSMTIVGDLAQATGALAPDDWESILEHLPNQKGSRVVGLSIGYRIPGLIMELATRVMMAATPNLRAPSSVREGGTAPGLVEATAGGLGACVASAVRELLEDVGTGNVAVLSADSMVDEVSALLEAAGIDHGRATRAGLTASVTLVPVSVAKGLELDGVVVVEPARIVDEQIQGMRALYVALTRSTKRLTVVHSRPLPAPMLG
;
A
#
# COMPACT_ATOMS: atom_id res chain seq x y z
N MET A 1 12.44 11.01 13.53
CA MET A 1 11.61 11.28 12.34
C MET A 1 11.12 9.95 11.85
N ASP A 2 9.82 9.87 11.59
CA ASP A 2 9.20 8.69 11.01
C ASP A 2 8.82 8.98 9.55
N GLU A 3 8.61 7.93 8.77
CA GLU A 3 8.27 8.00 7.33
C GLU A 3 9.19 8.93 6.53
N VAL A 4 10.51 8.88 6.81
CA VAL A 4 11.49 9.82 6.25
C VAL A 4 11.56 9.80 4.72
N GLN A 5 11.16 8.70 4.10
CA GLN A 5 11.12 8.53 2.65
C GLN A 5 10.06 9.40 1.94
N ASP A 6 9.11 9.97 2.69
CA ASP A 6 8.11 10.90 2.14
C ASP A 6 8.59 12.36 2.15
N LEU A 7 9.71 12.64 2.80
CA LEU A 7 10.24 13.99 2.90
C LEU A 7 11.10 14.33 1.69
N THR A 8 10.88 15.52 1.16
CA THR A 8 11.73 16.09 0.12
C THR A 8 13.11 16.44 0.66
N PRO A 9 14.14 16.53 -0.22
CA PRO A 9 15.47 17.04 0.14
C PRO A 9 15.46 18.36 0.93
N MET A 10 14.54 19.27 0.60
CA MET A 10 14.43 20.55 1.30
C MET A 10 13.82 20.42 2.68
N GLU A 11 12.83 19.55 2.85
CA GLU A 11 12.26 19.23 4.17
C GLU A 11 13.28 18.55 5.07
N LEU A 12 14.05 17.58 4.53
CA LEU A 12 15.16 16.95 5.25
C LEU A 12 16.16 17.98 5.76
N ARG A 13 16.63 18.90 4.89
CA ARG A 13 17.52 20.00 5.29
C ARG A 13 16.88 20.95 6.30
N SER A 14 15.59 21.22 6.18
CA SER A 14 14.83 22.05 7.11
C SER A 14 14.81 21.41 8.50
N VAL A 15 14.53 20.10 8.60
CA VAL A 15 14.53 19.40 9.88
C VAL A 15 15.95 19.25 10.43
N ALA A 16 16.95 18.96 9.60
CA ALA A 16 18.35 18.86 9.99
C ALA A 16 18.85 20.14 10.70
N ARG A 17 18.49 21.33 10.20
CA ARG A 17 18.84 22.63 10.82
C ARG A 17 18.26 22.81 12.24
N ARG A 18 17.24 22.06 12.61
CA ARG A 18 16.64 22.09 13.95
C ARG A 18 17.32 21.13 14.92
N SER A 19 18.12 20.17 14.42
CA SER A 19 18.95 19.30 15.25
C SER A 19 20.29 19.95 15.55
N LEU A 20 20.34 20.75 16.61
CA LEU A 20 21.54 21.53 16.99
C LEU A 20 22.76 20.66 17.33
N ASN A 21 22.54 19.44 17.81
CA ASN A 21 23.60 18.50 18.19
C ASN A 21 23.92 17.46 17.09
N GLY A 22 23.24 17.55 15.94
CA GLY A 22 23.40 16.65 14.80
C GLY A 22 22.99 15.19 15.07
N SER A 23 22.34 14.88 16.19
CA SER A 23 21.90 13.54 16.54
C SER A 23 20.46 13.34 16.08
N MET A 24 20.22 12.37 15.21
CA MET A 24 18.89 12.09 14.66
C MET A 24 18.65 10.59 14.58
N THR A 25 17.45 10.16 14.98
CA THR A 25 16.92 8.84 14.68
C THR A 25 15.86 9.00 13.61
N ILE A 26 16.07 8.37 12.47
CA ILE A 26 15.13 8.36 11.34
C ILE A 26 14.64 6.94 11.11
N VAL A 27 13.38 6.80 10.71
CA VAL A 27 12.70 5.53 10.42
C VAL A 27 11.91 5.71 9.14
N GLY A 28 11.80 4.65 8.35
CA GLY A 28 11.08 4.66 7.08
C GLY A 28 11.20 3.33 6.33
N ASP A 29 10.40 3.21 5.28
CA ASP A 29 10.41 2.09 4.33
C ASP A 29 10.47 2.63 2.90
N LEU A 30 11.64 2.51 2.27
CA LEU A 30 11.91 3.01 0.92
C LEU A 30 10.99 2.36 -0.14
N ALA A 31 10.51 1.14 0.09
CA ALA A 31 9.56 0.48 -0.81
C ALA A 31 8.17 1.15 -0.78
N GLN A 32 7.87 1.93 0.26
CA GLN A 32 6.64 2.71 0.41
C GLN A 32 6.81 4.18 0.04
N ALA A 33 7.94 4.58 -0.57
CA ALA A 33 8.15 5.94 -1.02
C ALA A 33 7.43 6.16 -2.36
N THR A 34 6.25 6.79 -2.33
CA THR A 34 5.40 6.97 -3.52
C THR A 34 5.44 8.37 -4.11
N GLY A 35 6.16 9.30 -3.46
CA GLY A 35 6.27 10.69 -3.88
C GLY A 35 7.13 10.92 -5.14
N ALA A 36 7.01 12.12 -5.72
CA ALA A 36 7.76 12.49 -6.92
C ALA A 36 9.29 12.52 -6.73
N LEU A 37 9.74 12.75 -5.50
CA LEU A 37 11.17 12.74 -5.11
C LEU A 37 11.48 11.51 -4.25
N ALA A 38 10.82 10.38 -4.50
CA ALA A 38 11.04 9.15 -3.77
C ALA A 38 12.52 8.74 -3.87
N PRO A 39 13.21 8.52 -2.74
CA PRO A 39 14.61 8.09 -2.73
C PRO A 39 14.75 6.66 -3.26
N ASP A 40 15.90 6.39 -3.88
CA ASP A 40 16.27 5.05 -4.38
C ASP A 40 16.99 4.22 -3.30
N ASP A 41 17.73 4.88 -2.42
CA ASP A 41 18.48 4.27 -1.34
C ASP A 41 18.56 5.18 -0.10
N TRP A 42 19.08 4.62 0.99
CA TRP A 42 19.27 5.37 2.23
C TRP A 42 20.36 6.44 2.14
N GLU A 43 21.32 6.28 1.22
CA GLU A 43 22.44 7.23 1.08
C GLU A 43 21.93 8.58 0.59
N SER A 44 21.02 8.57 -0.40
CA SER A 44 20.33 9.78 -0.90
C SER A 44 19.59 10.58 0.18
N ILE A 45 19.06 9.90 1.21
CA ILE A 45 18.44 10.57 2.37
C ILE A 45 19.51 11.14 3.31
N LEU A 46 20.53 10.33 3.62
CA LEU A 46 21.57 10.66 4.60
C LEU A 46 22.44 11.84 4.13
N GLU A 47 22.61 12.04 2.83
CA GLU A 47 23.28 13.21 2.24
C GLU A 47 22.68 14.56 2.69
N HIS A 48 21.41 14.56 3.10
CA HIS A 48 20.71 15.77 3.53
C HIS A 48 20.67 15.96 5.05
N LEU A 49 21.25 15.04 5.81
CA LEU A 49 21.24 15.00 7.27
C LEU A 49 22.65 15.20 7.86
N PRO A 50 22.76 15.58 9.15
CA PRO A 50 24.06 15.77 9.79
C PRO A 50 24.86 14.45 9.84
N ASN A 51 26.12 14.48 9.41
CA ASN A 51 26.99 13.27 9.36
C ASN A 51 28.30 13.40 10.18
N GLN A 52 28.37 14.35 11.12
CA GLN A 52 29.59 14.62 11.90
C GLN A 52 30.06 13.44 12.76
N LYS A 53 29.13 12.54 13.13
CA LYS A 53 29.38 11.35 13.96
C LYS A 53 29.29 10.03 13.18
N GLY A 54 29.15 10.10 11.86
CA GLY A 54 28.82 8.96 11.01
C GLY A 54 27.33 8.57 11.11
N SER A 55 26.85 7.82 10.10
CA SER A 55 25.51 7.25 10.05
C SER A 55 25.57 5.72 10.06
N ARG A 56 24.56 5.08 10.66
CA ARG A 56 24.39 3.62 10.63
C ARG A 56 22.96 3.28 10.26
N VAL A 57 22.80 2.54 9.16
CA VAL A 57 21.50 2.00 8.73
C VAL A 57 21.35 0.59 9.27
N VAL A 58 20.21 0.31 9.90
CA VAL A 58 19.88 -1.03 10.41
C VAL A 58 18.53 -1.42 9.82
N GLY A 59 18.51 -2.46 9.00
CA GLY A 59 17.27 -3.01 8.44
C GLY A 59 16.58 -3.95 9.42
N LEU A 60 15.26 -3.79 9.57
CA LEU A 60 14.42 -4.73 10.31
C LEU A 60 13.80 -5.71 9.31
N SER A 61 14.09 -7.00 9.46
CA SER A 61 13.68 -8.02 8.49
C SER A 61 12.43 -8.81 8.90
N ILE A 62 11.84 -8.53 10.06
CA ILE A 62 10.71 -9.30 10.60
C ILE A 62 9.44 -8.45 10.58
N GLY A 63 8.42 -8.87 9.83
CA GLY A 63 7.10 -8.27 9.80
C GLY A 63 6.10 -9.06 10.65
N TYR A 64 5.30 -8.36 11.46
CA TYR A 64 4.31 -8.98 12.35
C TYR A 64 2.86 -8.62 11.99
N ARG A 65 2.61 -7.70 11.05
CA ARG A 65 1.26 -7.22 10.73
C ARG A 65 0.61 -7.98 9.58
N ILE A 66 1.36 -8.24 8.51
CA ILE A 66 0.84 -8.77 7.24
C ILE A 66 1.00 -10.30 7.21
N PRO A 67 -0.05 -11.09 6.90
CA PRO A 67 0.06 -12.54 6.73
C PRO A 67 1.10 -12.96 5.68
N GLY A 68 1.75 -14.12 5.88
CA GLY A 68 2.83 -14.60 5.01
C GLY A 68 2.47 -14.65 3.52
N LEU A 69 1.32 -15.25 3.17
CA LEU A 69 0.88 -15.39 1.77
C LEU A 69 0.59 -14.04 1.08
N ILE A 70 0.12 -13.05 1.83
CA ILE A 70 -0.05 -11.68 1.31
C ILE A 70 1.34 -11.05 1.08
N MET A 71 2.26 -11.22 2.03
CA MET A 71 3.61 -10.70 1.93
C MET A 71 4.38 -11.33 0.76
N GLU A 72 4.18 -12.60 0.44
CA GLU A 72 4.80 -13.26 -0.72
C GLU A 72 4.41 -12.58 -2.04
N LEU A 73 3.11 -12.32 -2.25
CA LEU A 73 2.61 -11.58 -3.41
C LEU A 73 3.19 -10.16 -3.44
N ALA A 74 3.13 -9.44 -2.32
CA ALA A 74 3.65 -8.09 -2.21
C ALA A 74 5.17 -8.02 -2.45
N THR A 75 5.92 -9.03 -2.00
CA THR A 75 7.38 -9.12 -2.18
C THR A 75 7.77 -9.18 -3.65
N ARG A 76 7.00 -9.91 -4.48
CA ARG A 76 7.26 -9.92 -5.93
C ARG A 76 7.10 -8.53 -6.56
N VAL A 77 6.05 -7.80 -6.17
CA VAL A 77 5.84 -6.41 -6.61
C VAL A 77 6.95 -5.49 -6.07
N MET A 78 7.33 -5.66 -4.80
CA MET A 78 8.42 -4.90 -4.16
C MET A 78 9.74 -5.06 -4.89
N MET A 79 10.12 -6.29 -5.25
CA MET A 79 11.37 -6.57 -5.96
C MET A 79 11.41 -5.95 -7.35
N ALA A 80 10.26 -5.81 -8.02
CA ALA A 80 10.18 -5.07 -9.28
C ALA A 80 10.32 -3.55 -9.08
N ALA A 81 9.82 -3.01 -7.96
CA ALA A 81 9.89 -1.58 -7.65
C ALA A 81 11.25 -1.13 -7.10
N THR A 82 11.87 -1.98 -6.28
CA THR A 82 13.07 -1.69 -5.49
C THR A 82 13.94 -2.95 -5.35
N PRO A 83 14.69 -3.35 -6.40
CA PRO A 83 15.41 -4.63 -6.43
C PRO A 83 16.51 -4.77 -5.36
N ASN A 84 17.07 -3.65 -4.92
CA ASN A 84 18.18 -3.61 -3.96
C ASN A 84 17.71 -3.67 -2.50
N LEU A 85 16.40 -3.59 -2.26
CA LEU A 85 15.84 -3.65 -0.91
C LEU A 85 15.56 -5.08 -0.49
N ARG A 86 15.85 -5.37 0.78
CA ARG A 86 15.52 -6.65 1.39
C ARG A 86 14.06 -6.64 1.85
N ALA A 87 13.26 -7.57 1.34
CA ALA A 87 11.88 -7.74 1.78
C ALA A 87 11.82 -8.29 3.23
N PRO A 88 10.84 -7.85 4.03
CA PRO A 88 10.60 -8.41 5.36
C PRO A 88 10.00 -9.81 5.25
N SER A 89 10.45 -10.73 6.11
CA SER A 89 9.78 -12.02 6.32
C SER A 89 8.66 -11.86 7.34
N SER A 90 7.47 -12.33 7.00
CA SER A 90 6.35 -12.36 7.95
C SER A 90 6.49 -13.54 8.92
N VAL A 91 6.26 -13.29 10.22
CA VAL A 91 6.15 -14.35 11.24
C VAL A 91 4.71 -14.83 11.43
N ARG A 92 3.75 -14.24 10.71
CA ARG A 92 2.36 -14.71 10.72
C ARG A 92 2.22 -15.87 9.75
N GLU A 93 2.54 -17.07 10.24
CA GLU A 93 2.31 -18.32 9.55
C GLU A 93 0.80 -18.56 9.33
N GLY A 94 0.44 -19.13 8.18
CA GLY A 94 -0.94 -19.40 7.79
C GLY A 94 -1.69 -18.19 7.22
N GLY A 95 -3.00 -18.36 7.05
CA GLY A 95 -3.89 -17.40 6.38
C GLY A 95 -4.42 -17.91 5.04
N THR A 96 -5.37 -17.18 4.48
CA THR A 96 -5.93 -17.46 3.14
C THR A 96 -5.03 -16.80 2.10
N ALA A 97 -4.73 -17.51 1.02
CA ALA A 97 -4.01 -16.94 -0.11
C ALA A 97 -4.77 -15.72 -0.68
N PRO A 98 -4.09 -14.69 -1.20
CA PRO A 98 -4.77 -13.59 -1.88
C PRO A 98 -5.66 -14.11 -3.01
N GLY A 99 -6.94 -13.71 -3.01
CA GLY A 99 -7.83 -14.02 -4.12
C GLY A 99 -7.44 -13.20 -5.35
N LEU A 100 -7.36 -13.82 -6.52
CA LEU A 100 -7.19 -13.15 -7.80
C LEU A 100 -8.44 -13.42 -8.64
N VAL A 101 -9.26 -12.39 -8.86
CA VAL A 101 -10.55 -12.49 -9.54
C VAL A 101 -10.49 -11.72 -10.85
N GLU A 102 -10.51 -12.46 -11.96
CA GLU A 102 -10.61 -11.88 -13.29
C GLU A 102 -12.08 -11.55 -13.61
N ALA A 103 -12.35 -10.28 -13.90
CA ALA A 103 -13.64 -9.80 -14.34
C ALA A 103 -13.73 -9.80 -15.87
N THR A 104 -14.78 -10.41 -16.40
CA THR A 104 -15.11 -10.31 -17.82
C THR A 104 -15.56 -8.89 -18.19
N ALA A 105 -15.65 -8.59 -19.49
CA ALA A 105 -16.07 -7.27 -19.97
C ALA A 105 -17.43 -6.86 -19.36
N GLY A 106 -17.48 -5.72 -18.67
CA GLY A 106 -18.67 -5.24 -17.96
C GLY A 106 -18.97 -5.95 -16.62
N GLY A 107 -18.20 -6.97 -16.25
CA GLY A 107 -18.36 -7.75 -15.01
C GLY A 107 -17.68 -7.16 -13.78
N LEU A 108 -16.89 -6.09 -13.92
CA LEU A 108 -16.06 -5.53 -12.85
C LEU A 108 -16.87 -5.22 -11.58
N GLY A 109 -18.01 -4.54 -11.71
CA GLY A 109 -18.85 -4.19 -10.56
C GLY A 109 -19.38 -5.41 -9.80
N ALA A 110 -19.81 -6.46 -10.52
CA ALA A 110 -20.29 -7.68 -9.91
C ALA A 110 -19.16 -8.41 -9.15
N CYS A 111 -17.97 -8.49 -9.74
CA CYS A 111 -16.80 -9.10 -9.10
C CYS A 111 -16.34 -8.31 -7.86
N VAL A 112 -16.27 -6.97 -7.94
CA VAL A 112 -15.94 -6.12 -6.79
C VAL A 112 -16.97 -6.29 -5.68
N ALA A 113 -18.26 -6.27 -6.01
CA ALA A 113 -19.32 -6.46 -5.03
C ALA A 113 -19.28 -7.84 -4.37
N SER A 114 -19.01 -8.92 -5.12
CA SER A 114 -18.83 -10.26 -4.57
C SER A 114 -17.65 -10.29 -3.60
N ALA A 115 -16.50 -9.78 -4.04
CA ALA A 115 -15.28 -9.73 -3.22
C ALA A 115 -15.49 -8.95 -1.92
N VAL A 116 -16.20 -7.82 -1.96
CA VAL A 116 -16.51 -7.04 -0.74
C VAL A 116 -17.40 -7.83 0.22
N ARG A 117 -18.45 -8.51 -0.27
CA ARG A 117 -19.34 -9.31 0.59
C ARG A 117 -18.61 -10.49 1.22
N GLU A 118 -17.83 -11.22 0.42
CA GLU A 118 -17.00 -12.33 0.91
C GLU A 118 -16.02 -11.85 1.99
N LEU A 119 -15.37 -10.70 1.77
CA LEU A 119 -14.47 -10.14 2.77
C LEU A 119 -15.19 -9.71 4.05
N LEU A 120 -16.36 -9.09 3.97
CA LEU A 120 -17.16 -8.70 5.14
C LEU A 120 -17.54 -9.92 5.99
N GLU A 121 -17.90 -11.04 5.35
CA GLU A 121 -18.18 -12.30 6.04
C GLU A 121 -16.91 -12.86 6.71
N ASP A 122 -15.79 -12.86 5.99
CA ASP A 122 -14.51 -13.41 6.46
C ASP A 122 -13.89 -12.60 7.62
N VAL A 123 -14.00 -11.27 7.60
CA VAL A 123 -13.42 -10.41 8.64
C VAL A 123 -14.37 -10.13 9.81
N GLY A 124 -15.66 -10.43 9.66
CA GLY A 124 -16.70 -10.24 10.68
C GLY A 124 -16.88 -8.76 11.02
N THR A 125 -16.57 -8.36 12.26
CA THR A 125 -16.66 -6.95 12.70
C THR A 125 -15.46 -6.09 12.28
N GLY A 126 -14.59 -6.61 11.41
CA GLY A 126 -13.43 -5.90 10.90
C GLY A 126 -13.78 -4.90 9.79
N ASN A 127 -12.82 -4.03 9.47
CA ASN A 127 -12.98 -3.03 8.42
C ASN A 127 -12.51 -3.56 7.06
N VAL A 128 -13.33 -3.34 6.03
CA VAL A 128 -13.00 -3.66 4.63
C VAL A 128 -12.74 -2.35 3.88
N ALA A 129 -11.69 -2.30 3.09
CA ALA A 129 -11.53 -1.23 2.10
C ALA A 129 -11.48 -1.74 0.68
N VAL A 130 -11.96 -0.90 -0.22
CA VAL A 130 -11.80 -1.03 -1.66
C VAL A 130 -10.75 -0.02 -2.07
N LEU A 131 -9.58 -0.49 -2.50
CA LEU A 131 -8.48 0.31 -3.01
C LEU A 131 -8.54 0.34 -4.53
N SER A 132 -8.45 1.53 -5.11
CA SER A 132 -8.43 1.72 -6.56
C SER A 132 -7.50 2.86 -6.96
N ALA A 133 -7.25 3.01 -8.26
CA ALA A 133 -6.61 4.21 -8.77
C ALA A 133 -7.50 5.44 -8.52
N ASP A 134 -6.89 6.61 -8.29
CA ASP A 134 -7.60 7.85 -7.95
C ASP A 134 -8.70 8.22 -8.95
N SER A 135 -8.47 7.98 -10.23
CA SER A 135 -9.45 8.27 -11.29
C SER A 135 -10.69 7.36 -11.26
N MET A 136 -10.59 6.20 -10.62
CA MET A 136 -11.65 5.19 -10.58
C MET A 136 -12.58 5.34 -9.38
N VAL A 137 -12.32 6.27 -8.45
CA VAL A 137 -13.10 6.40 -7.21
C VAL A 137 -14.59 6.60 -7.51
N ASP A 138 -14.95 7.49 -8.43
CA ASP A 138 -16.36 7.74 -8.74
C ASP A 138 -17.00 6.55 -9.46
N GLU A 139 -16.28 5.88 -10.36
CA GLU A 139 -16.74 4.66 -11.04
C GLU A 139 -17.00 3.53 -10.04
N VAL A 140 -16.02 3.22 -9.19
CA VAL A 140 -16.12 2.14 -8.19
C VAL A 140 -17.21 2.46 -7.17
N SER A 141 -17.36 3.71 -6.76
CA SER A 141 -18.44 4.15 -5.87
C SER A 141 -19.81 3.86 -6.50
N ALA A 142 -20.01 4.23 -7.77
CA ALA A 142 -21.24 3.93 -8.50
C ALA A 142 -21.50 2.42 -8.65
N LEU A 143 -20.46 1.60 -8.87
CA LEU A 143 -20.58 0.15 -8.93
C LEU A 143 -21.01 -0.46 -7.58
N LEU A 144 -20.48 0.06 -6.47
CA LEU A 144 -20.87 -0.37 -5.12
C LEU A 144 -22.31 0.06 -4.79
N GLU A 145 -22.70 1.29 -5.14
CA GLU A 145 -24.09 1.78 -4.99
C GLU A 145 -25.08 0.92 -5.79
N ALA A 146 -24.78 0.64 -7.05
CA ALA A 146 -25.61 -0.21 -7.91
C ALA A 146 -25.74 -1.64 -7.36
N ALA A 147 -24.75 -2.12 -6.62
CA ALA A 147 -24.77 -3.41 -5.94
C ALA A 147 -25.42 -3.38 -4.55
N GLY A 148 -25.91 -2.23 -4.09
CA GLY A 148 -26.53 -2.03 -2.78
C GLY A 148 -25.55 -2.13 -1.61
N ILE A 149 -24.27 -1.81 -1.83
CA ILE A 149 -23.23 -1.82 -0.78
C ILE A 149 -23.08 -0.41 -0.22
N ASP A 150 -23.53 -0.23 1.02
CA ASP A 150 -23.27 0.99 1.78
C ASP A 150 -21.77 1.14 2.05
N HIS A 151 -21.21 2.30 1.72
CA HIS A 151 -19.79 2.55 1.85
C HIS A 151 -19.48 4.03 2.10
N GLY A 152 -18.43 4.26 2.88
CA GLY A 152 -17.81 5.58 3.01
C GLY A 152 -16.75 5.81 1.95
N ARG A 153 -16.26 7.04 1.87
CA ARG A 153 -15.01 7.39 1.18
C ARG A 153 -13.97 7.77 2.23
N ALA A 154 -12.73 7.34 2.05
CA ALA A 154 -11.65 7.78 2.94
C ALA A 154 -11.51 9.29 2.86
N THR A 155 -11.70 9.95 4.01
CA THR A 155 -11.40 11.37 4.18
C THR A 155 -10.22 11.51 5.14
N ARG A 156 -9.65 12.71 5.22
CA ARG A 156 -8.62 13.02 6.23
C ARG A 156 -9.11 12.83 7.68
N ALA A 157 -10.42 12.71 7.91
CA ALA A 157 -11.03 12.53 9.22
C ALA A 157 -11.16 11.06 9.68
N GLY A 158 -10.78 10.08 8.83
CA GLY A 158 -10.77 8.66 9.19
C GLY A 158 -11.76 7.79 8.42
N LEU A 159 -11.83 6.51 8.82
CA LEU A 159 -12.70 5.47 8.25
C LEU A 159 -13.86 5.22 9.21
N THR A 160 -15.07 5.64 8.85
CA THR A 160 -16.26 5.54 9.74
C THR A 160 -17.29 4.50 9.28
N ALA A 161 -17.08 3.90 8.11
CA ALA A 161 -17.97 2.91 7.51
C ALA A 161 -17.30 1.53 7.48
N SER A 162 -18.11 0.47 7.57
CA SER A 162 -17.64 -0.93 7.50
C SER A 162 -16.92 -1.24 6.19
N VAL A 163 -17.39 -0.62 5.10
CA VAL A 163 -16.71 -0.60 3.80
C VAL A 163 -16.28 0.83 3.51
N THR A 164 -15.01 1.02 3.17
CA THR A 164 -14.51 2.34 2.74
C THR A 164 -13.82 2.25 1.39
N LEU A 165 -14.20 3.12 0.46
CA LEU A 165 -13.49 3.32 -0.79
C LEU A 165 -12.31 4.26 -0.58
N VAL A 166 -11.12 3.82 -1.01
CA VAL A 166 -9.85 4.48 -0.74
C VAL A 166 -9.08 4.63 -2.06
N PRO A 167 -8.76 5.85 -2.51
CA PRO A 167 -7.79 6.02 -3.59
C PRO A 167 -6.40 5.60 -3.11
N VAL A 168 -5.62 4.94 -3.97
CA VAL A 168 -4.30 4.43 -3.60
C VAL A 168 -3.34 5.52 -3.10
N SER A 169 -3.49 6.76 -3.58
CA SER A 169 -2.69 7.92 -3.15
C SER A 169 -2.81 8.25 -1.65
N VAL A 170 -3.90 7.85 -0.99
CA VAL A 170 -4.14 8.08 0.45
C VAL A 170 -4.14 6.79 1.27
N ALA A 171 -3.74 5.67 0.68
CA ALA A 171 -3.74 4.37 1.35
C ALA A 171 -2.67 4.26 2.44
N LYS A 172 -1.58 5.02 2.32
CA LYS A 172 -0.44 4.96 3.23
C LYS A 172 -0.88 5.31 4.66
N GLY A 173 -0.38 4.54 5.62
CA GLY A 173 -0.72 4.70 7.04
C GLY A 173 -2.07 4.09 7.45
N LEU A 174 -2.87 3.59 6.50
CA LEU A 174 -4.07 2.82 6.83
C LEU A 174 -3.69 1.36 7.15
N GLU A 175 -4.42 0.80 8.10
CA GLU A 175 -4.39 -0.63 8.44
C GLU A 175 -5.82 -1.16 8.38
N LEU A 176 -6.01 -2.23 7.62
CA LEU A 176 -7.34 -2.74 7.29
C LEU A 176 -7.37 -4.25 7.51
N ASP A 177 -8.53 -4.77 7.90
CA ASP A 177 -8.70 -6.21 8.07
C ASP A 177 -8.82 -6.89 6.71
N GLY A 178 -9.69 -6.36 5.86
CA GLY A 178 -9.94 -6.82 4.50
C GLY A 178 -9.62 -5.75 3.48
N VAL A 179 -9.01 -6.13 2.36
CA VAL A 179 -8.72 -5.21 1.25
C VAL A 179 -9.13 -5.85 -0.08
N VAL A 180 -9.93 -5.12 -0.86
CA VAL A 180 -10.12 -5.38 -2.29
C VAL A 180 -9.25 -4.40 -3.07
N VAL A 181 -8.29 -4.86 -3.87
CA VAL A 181 -7.54 -4.01 -4.81
C VAL A 181 -8.17 -4.13 -6.19
N VAL A 182 -8.67 -3.03 -6.72
CA VAL A 182 -9.39 -2.95 -8.00
C VAL A 182 -8.44 -2.43 -9.08
N GLU A 183 -8.36 -3.16 -10.20
CA GLU A 183 -7.57 -2.81 -11.39
C GLU A 183 -6.12 -2.41 -11.05
N PRO A 184 -5.28 -3.33 -10.53
CA PRO A 184 -3.90 -3.01 -10.15
C PRO A 184 -3.07 -2.44 -11.31
N ALA A 185 -3.39 -2.78 -12.56
CA ALA A 185 -2.75 -2.17 -13.73
C ALA A 185 -3.01 -0.65 -13.82
N ARG A 186 -4.22 -0.19 -13.49
CA ARG A 186 -4.55 1.26 -13.44
C ARG A 186 -3.73 1.98 -12.38
N ILE A 187 -3.60 1.37 -11.19
CA ILE A 187 -2.76 1.92 -10.10
C ILE A 187 -1.32 2.13 -10.58
N VAL A 188 -0.76 1.12 -11.26
CA VAL A 188 0.62 1.20 -11.78
C VAL A 188 0.76 2.27 -12.85
N ASP A 189 -0.21 2.40 -13.76
CA ASP A 189 -0.16 3.37 -14.87
C ASP A 189 -0.31 4.84 -14.40
N GLU A 190 -1.12 5.08 -13.36
CA GLU A 190 -1.52 6.44 -12.98
C GLU A 190 -0.63 7.05 -11.89
N GLN A 191 0.04 6.24 -11.08
CA GLN A 191 0.88 6.73 -9.99
C GLN A 191 2.31 6.98 -10.45
N ILE A 192 2.94 8.05 -9.94
CA ILE A 192 4.33 8.42 -10.27
C ILE A 192 5.28 7.26 -9.95
N GLN A 193 5.05 6.60 -8.81
CA GLN A 193 5.78 5.42 -8.37
C GLN A 193 4.87 4.19 -8.41
N GLY A 194 4.36 3.86 -9.60
CA GLY A 194 3.33 2.83 -9.85
C GLY A 194 3.49 1.53 -9.07
N MET A 195 4.65 0.87 -9.18
CA MET A 195 4.89 -0.40 -8.47
C MET A 195 5.00 -0.23 -6.95
N ARG A 196 5.54 0.90 -6.47
CA ARG A 196 5.58 1.20 -5.02
C ARG A 196 4.17 1.49 -4.49
N ALA A 197 3.33 2.18 -5.26
CA ALA A 197 1.92 2.40 -4.91
C ALA A 197 1.12 1.09 -4.86
N LEU A 198 1.34 0.18 -5.82
CA LEU A 198 0.76 -1.15 -5.77
C LEU A 198 1.26 -1.95 -4.57
N TYR A 199 2.56 -1.91 -4.26
CA TYR A 199 3.10 -2.52 -3.04
C TYR A 199 2.44 -1.97 -1.77
N VAL A 200 2.27 -0.66 -1.66
CA VAL A 200 1.52 -0.03 -0.55
C VAL A 200 0.11 -0.59 -0.48
N ALA A 201 -0.61 -0.67 -1.60
CA ALA A 201 -1.99 -1.18 -1.63
C ALA A 201 -2.09 -2.64 -1.13
N LEU A 202 -1.22 -3.53 -1.62
CA LEU A 202 -1.20 -4.94 -1.23
C LEU A 202 -0.83 -5.15 0.25
N THR A 203 -0.07 -4.22 0.83
CA THR A 203 0.41 -4.29 2.22
C THR A 203 -0.52 -3.61 3.24
N ARG A 204 -1.66 -3.03 2.83
CA ARG A 204 -2.62 -2.44 3.77
C ARG A 204 -3.47 -3.49 4.50
N SER A 205 -3.51 -4.72 3.98
CA SER A 205 -4.29 -5.80 4.56
C SER A 205 -3.55 -6.51 5.70
N THR A 206 -4.25 -6.70 6.81
CA THR A 206 -3.78 -7.44 7.98
C THR A 206 -4.44 -8.82 8.12
N LYS A 207 -5.50 -9.14 7.36
CA LYS A 207 -6.14 -10.48 7.42
C LYS A 207 -6.48 -11.08 6.06
N ARG A 208 -7.12 -10.32 5.16
CA ARG A 208 -7.63 -10.84 3.88
C ARG A 208 -7.40 -9.86 2.73
N LEU A 209 -6.99 -10.38 1.59
CA LEU A 209 -6.71 -9.60 0.39
C LEU A 209 -7.36 -10.27 -0.82
N THR A 210 -8.10 -9.50 -1.60
CA THR A 210 -8.62 -9.92 -2.90
C THR A 210 -8.24 -8.87 -3.94
N VAL A 211 -7.79 -9.30 -5.10
CA VAL A 211 -7.51 -8.45 -6.26
C VAL A 211 -8.59 -8.73 -7.30
N VAL A 212 -9.25 -7.69 -7.78
CA VAL A 212 -10.24 -7.77 -8.85
C VAL A 212 -9.72 -7.00 -10.06
N HIS A 213 -9.66 -7.63 -11.21
CA HIS A 213 -9.10 -7.02 -12.42
C HIS A 213 -9.84 -7.47 -13.68
N SER A 214 -10.12 -6.56 -14.60
CA SER A 214 -10.50 -6.87 -15.98
C SER A 214 -9.35 -6.64 -16.96
N ARG A 215 -8.39 -5.78 -16.60
CA ARG A 215 -7.12 -5.64 -17.32
C ARG A 215 -6.14 -6.75 -16.93
N PRO A 216 -5.16 -7.09 -17.79
CA PRO A 216 -4.08 -7.99 -17.43
C PRO A 216 -3.36 -7.52 -16.15
N LEU A 217 -3.07 -8.45 -15.24
CA LEU A 217 -2.32 -8.14 -14.03
C LEU A 217 -0.90 -7.66 -14.36
N PRO A 218 -0.33 -6.75 -13.55
CA PRO A 218 1.10 -6.44 -13.62
C PRO A 218 1.96 -7.71 -13.54
N ALA A 219 2.98 -7.81 -14.39
CA ALA A 219 3.79 -9.02 -14.54
C ALA A 219 4.32 -9.63 -13.21
N PRO A 220 4.76 -8.84 -12.21
CA PRO A 220 5.23 -9.40 -10.93
C PRO A 220 4.16 -10.15 -10.12
N MET A 221 2.88 -10.02 -10.46
CA MET A 221 1.79 -10.72 -9.76
C MET A 221 1.52 -12.12 -10.32
N LEU A 222 2.04 -12.47 -11.51
CA LEU A 222 1.56 -13.60 -12.32
C LEU A 222 2.15 -14.98 -12.00
N GLY A 223 3.19 -15.11 -11.17
CA GLY A 223 3.83 -16.41 -10.93
C GLY A 223 5.32 -16.29 -11.08
#